data_AF-A0A0Q8TE54-F1
#
_entry.id   AF-A0A0Q8TE54-F1
#
_cell.length_a   1.000
_cell.length_b   1.000
_cell.length_c   1.000
_cell.angle_alpha   90.00
_cell.angle_beta   90.00
_cell.angle_gamma   90.00
#
_symmetry.space_group_name_H-M   'P 1'
#
loop_
_entity.id
_entity.type
_entity.pdbx_description
1 polymer ?
#
loop_
_entity_poly.entity_id
_entity_poly.type
_entity_poly.pdbx_seq_one_letter_code
_entity_poly.pdbx_strand_id
1 'polypeptide(L)'
;MLLVYVDTGGMLKEVAALEAAGLLKTHYFPFEQRNRRVKTFVPGSGATWKQSNLSSKEAPGTWNDYKSSALFEPLRKLLGAQVDAQHLDSAAKAGCTVFLTSDKTDIWSKRDAIQALANIRVLHMPSELVTLGQLAQAGVDVGPPTE
;
A
#
# COMPACT_ATOMS: atom_id res chain seq x y z
N MET A 1 13.66 7.31 -1.71
CA MET A 1 12.47 7.48 -0.84
C MET A 1 11.56 6.27 -0.99
N LEU A 2 11.15 5.65 0.12
CA LEU A 2 10.35 4.42 0.10
C LEU A 2 8.85 4.71 -0.13
N LEU A 3 8.21 4.04 -1.08
CA LEU A 3 6.76 4.13 -1.30
C LEU A 3 6.06 2.98 -0.57
N VAL A 4 5.16 3.32 0.33
CA VAL A 4 4.51 2.37 1.23
C VAL A 4 3.00 2.48 1.06
N TYR A 5 2.33 1.35 0.85
CA TYR A 5 0.88 1.29 0.91
C TYR A 5 0.45 0.91 2.32
N VAL A 6 -0.53 1.61 2.87
CA VAL A 6 -0.98 1.39 4.25
C VAL A 6 -2.44 0.99 4.24
N ASP A 7 -2.77 -0.21 4.69
CA ASP A 7 -4.16 -0.65 4.79
C ASP A 7 -4.94 0.04 5.92
N THR A 8 -6.12 -0.49 6.25
CA THR A 8 -7.01 0.12 7.25
C THR A 8 -6.42 0.20 8.67
N GLY A 9 -5.44 -0.64 9.02
CA GLY A 9 -4.84 -0.69 10.36
C GLY A 9 -3.34 -0.39 10.43
N GLY A 10 -2.63 -0.30 9.30
CA GLY A 10 -1.18 -0.10 9.29
C GLY A 10 -0.69 1.31 9.70
N MET A 11 -1.57 2.31 9.83
CA MET A 11 -1.15 3.71 10.08
C MET A 11 -0.95 4.01 11.58
N LEU A 12 0.31 3.89 12.02
CA LEU A 12 0.77 4.20 13.38
C LEU A 12 1.45 5.58 13.46
N LYS A 13 1.69 6.08 14.68
CA LYS A 13 2.35 7.39 14.89
C LYS A 13 3.79 7.38 14.38
N GLU A 14 4.46 6.24 14.51
CA GLU A 14 5.82 5.99 14.06
C GLU A 14 5.91 6.02 12.53
N VAL A 15 4.92 5.47 11.83
CA VAL A 15 4.82 5.56 10.37
C VAL A 15 4.65 7.03 9.95
N ALA A 16 3.78 7.78 10.64
CA ALA A 16 3.60 9.21 10.40
C ALA A 16 4.89 10.01 10.66
N ALA A 17 5.68 9.64 11.67
CA ALA A 17 6.95 10.27 11.97
C ALA A 17 8.00 10.01 10.87
N LEU A 18 8.07 8.78 10.34
CA LEU A 18 8.95 8.45 9.21
C LEU A 18 8.55 9.20 7.94
N GLU A 19 7.26 9.38 7.69
CA GLU A 19 6.74 10.19 6.57
C GLU A 19 7.08 11.67 6.75
N ALA A 20 6.88 12.22 7.95
CA ALA A 20 7.23 13.62 8.25
C ALA A 20 8.74 13.89 8.14
N ALA A 21 9.58 12.88 8.40
CA ALA A 21 11.02 12.91 8.18
C ALA A 21 11.43 12.75 6.70
N GLY A 22 10.48 12.56 5.78
CA GLY A 22 10.75 12.39 4.35
C GLY A 22 11.38 11.06 3.95
N LEU A 23 11.42 10.07 4.86
CA LEU A 23 12.05 8.77 4.61
C LEU A 23 11.15 7.84 3.79
N LEU A 24 9.83 7.96 3.99
CA LEU A 24 8.82 7.22 3.25
C LEU A 24 7.66 8.12 2.83
N LYS A 25 6.85 7.64 1.89
CA LYS A 25 5.58 8.25 1.52
C LYS A 25 4.47 7.20 1.57
N THR A 26 3.44 7.48 2.35
CA THR A 26 2.29 6.59 2.52
C THR A 26 1.30 6.80 1.39
N HIS A 27 0.70 5.71 0.90
CA HIS A 27 -0.36 5.68 -0.10
C HIS A 27 -1.50 4.81 0.39
N TYR A 28 -2.71 5.14 -0.04
CA TYR A 28 -3.90 4.37 0.33
C TYR A 28 -5.04 4.64 -0.66
N PHE A 29 -6.01 3.72 -0.71
CA PHE A 29 -7.31 3.96 -1.30
C PHE A 29 -8.39 3.43 -0.36
N PRO A 30 -9.44 4.21 -0.04
CA PRO A 30 -10.47 3.82 0.91
C PRO A 30 -11.54 2.93 0.28
N PHE A 31 -11.19 1.69 -0.08
CA PHE A 31 -12.19 0.67 -0.44
C PHE A 31 -13.21 0.45 0.69
N GLU A 32 -12.75 0.60 1.94
CA GLU A 32 -13.55 0.56 3.14
C GLU A 32 -13.51 1.91 3.87
N GLN A 33 -14.60 2.31 4.53
CA GLN A 33 -14.69 3.55 5.33
C GLN A 33 -13.97 3.45 6.70
N ARG A 34 -12.73 2.96 6.72
CA ARG A 34 -12.04 2.63 7.98
C ARG A 34 -10.79 3.47 8.27
N ASN A 35 -9.98 3.79 7.25
CA ASN A 35 -8.77 4.59 7.45
C ASN A 35 -8.83 5.90 6.64
N ARG A 36 -8.73 7.04 7.33
CA ARG A 36 -8.65 8.39 6.74
C ARG A 36 -7.40 9.15 7.20
N ARG A 37 -6.47 8.46 7.87
CA ARG A 37 -5.24 9.06 8.41
C ARG A 37 -4.21 9.29 7.30
N VAL A 38 -4.19 8.43 6.29
CA VAL A 38 -3.39 8.61 5.08
C VAL A 38 -4.07 9.66 4.20
N LYS A 39 -3.30 10.68 3.78
CA LYS A 39 -3.81 11.79 2.96
C LYS A 39 -3.48 11.64 1.48
N THR A 40 -2.52 10.79 1.13
CA THR A 40 -2.14 10.54 -0.26
C THR A 40 -2.98 9.40 -0.82
N PHE A 41 -4.05 9.74 -1.53
CA PHE A 41 -4.84 8.73 -2.21
C PHE A 41 -4.24 8.34 -3.56
N VAL A 42 -4.23 7.03 -3.85
CA VAL A 42 -3.89 6.48 -5.16
C VAL A 42 -5.13 5.87 -5.81
N PRO A 43 -5.23 5.80 -7.13
CA PRO A 43 -6.39 5.19 -7.78
C PRO A 43 -6.62 3.75 -7.33
N GLY A 44 -7.83 3.46 -6.85
CA GLY A 44 -8.23 2.14 -6.39
C GLY A 44 -8.46 1.18 -7.56
N SER A 45 -7.65 0.13 -7.66
CA SER A 45 -7.83 -0.93 -8.64
C SER A 45 -9.22 -1.55 -8.58
N GLY A 46 -9.92 -1.52 -9.72
CA GLY A 46 -11.25 -2.06 -9.89
C GLY A 46 -12.30 -1.42 -8.97
N ALA A 47 -12.00 -0.25 -8.39
CA ALA A 47 -12.92 0.37 -7.45
C ALA A 47 -14.24 0.71 -8.15
N THR A 48 -15.34 0.19 -7.61
CA THR A 48 -16.66 0.61 -8.04
C THR A 48 -17.02 1.96 -7.43
N TRP A 49 -17.98 2.68 -8.02
CA TRP A 49 -18.47 3.95 -7.46
C TRP A 49 -18.93 3.82 -6.01
N LYS A 50 -19.52 2.66 -5.62
CA LYS A 50 -19.95 2.38 -4.25
C LYS A 50 -18.79 2.14 -3.27
N GLN A 51 -17.66 1.64 -3.77
CA GLN A 51 -16.45 1.39 -2.98
C GLN A 51 -15.54 2.62 -2.92
N SER A 52 -15.67 3.53 -3.88
CA SER A 52 -14.97 4.81 -3.87
C SER A 52 -15.58 5.68 -2.79
N ASN A 53 -15.10 5.52 -1.56
CA ASN A 53 -15.48 6.37 -0.43
C ASN A 53 -14.82 7.75 -0.53
N LEU A 54 -14.61 8.28 -1.74
CA LEU A 54 -14.00 9.57 -2.02
C LEU A 54 -15.02 10.46 -2.73
N SER A 55 -15.04 11.74 -2.38
CA SER A 55 -15.70 12.73 -3.23
C SER A 55 -14.92 12.91 -4.54
N SER A 56 -15.57 13.45 -5.57
CA SER A 56 -14.91 13.74 -6.86
C SER A 56 -13.71 14.69 -6.73
N LYS A 57 -13.62 15.49 -5.66
CA LYS A 57 -12.48 16.38 -5.37
C LYS A 57 -11.28 15.64 -4.74
N GLU A 58 -11.54 14.53 -4.06
CA GLU A 58 -10.51 13.73 -3.40
C GLU A 58 -10.01 12.58 -4.29
N ALA A 59 -10.82 12.16 -5.27
CA ALA A 59 -10.51 11.06 -6.16
C ALA A 59 -9.24 11.34 -6.99
N PRO A 60 -8.17 10.55 -6.84
CA PRO A 60 -6.96 10.73 -7.62
C PRO A 60 -7.13 10.19 -9.05
N GLY A 61 -6.40 10.79 -10.00
CA GLY A 61 -6.27 10.30 -11.37
C GLY A 61 -7.53 10.39 -12.22
N THR A 62 -7.50 9.67 -13.33
CA THR A 62 -8.60 9.54 -14.30
C THR A 62 -9.30 8.19 -14.13
N TRP A 63 -10.49 8.04 -14.72
CA TRP A 63 -11.22 6.76 -14.70
C TRP A 63 -10.38 5.56 -15.19
N ASN A 64 -9.50 5.79 -16.17
CA ASN A 64 -8.65 4.71 -16.69
C ASN A 64 -7.64 4.21 -15.66
N ASP A 65 -7.22 5.07 -14.73
CA ASP A 65 -6.30 4.73 -13.66
C ASP A 65 -6.94 3.84 -12.60
N TYR A 66 -8.27 3.68 -12.59
CA TYR A 66 -8.97 2.75 -11.70
C TYR A 66 -9.09 1.34 -12.29
N LYS A 67 -8.73 1.11 -13.55
CA LYS A 67 -8.77 -0.24 -14.13
C LYS A 67 -7.80 -1.17 -13.41
N SER A 68 -8.22 -2.40 -13.13
CA SER A 68 -7.34 -3.39 -12.54
C SER A 68 -6.20 -3.77 -13.46
N SER A 69 -5.04 -4.09 -12.87
CA SER A 69 -3.90 -4.58 -13.63
C SER A 69 -4.01 -6.09 -13.88
N ALA A 70 -3.05 -6.65 -14.64
CA ALA A 70 -2.93 -8.09 -14.84
C ALA A 70 -2.63 -8.86 -13.54
N LEU A 71 -2.16 -8.18 -12.47
CA LEU A 71 -1.90 -8.80 -11.16
C LEU A 71 -3.17 -9.05 -10.35
N PHE A 72 -4.27 -8.36 -10.66
CA PHE A 72 -5.49 -8.43 -9.85
C PHE A 72 -6.06 -9.84 -9.73
N GLU A 73 -6.25 -10.55 -10.85
CA GLU A 73 -6.82 -11.90 -10.84
C GLU A 73 -5.92 -12.92 -10.13
N PRO A 74 -4.58 -12.95 -10.37
CA PRO A 74 -3.65 -13.73 -9.55
C PRO A 74 -3.73 -13.44 -8.05
N LEU A 75 -3.75 -12.15 -7.66
CA LEU A 75 -3.86 -11.74 -6.25
C LEU A 75 -5.20 -12.18 -5.65
N ARG A 76 -6.30 -12.03 -6.40
CA ARG A 76 -7.64 -12.45 -5.98
C ARG A 76 -7.70 -13.96 -5.74
N LYS A 77 -7.08 -14.77 -6.61
CA LYS A 77 -7.01 -16.22 -6.42
C LYS A 77 -6.19 -16.61 -5.19
N LEU A 78 -5.09 -15.90 -4.92
CA LEU A 78 -4.24 -16.14 -3.77
C LEU A 78 -4.94 -15.77 -2.45
N LEU A 79 -5.60 -14.61 -2.41
CA LEU A 79 -6.17 -14.06 -1.19
C LEU A 79 -7.60 -14.56 -0.92
N GLY A 80 -8.37 -14.86 -1.97
CA GLY A 80 -9.80 -15.19 -1.90
C GLY A 80 -10.70 -13.97 -1.71
N ALA A 81 -10.25 -12.99 -0.91
CA ALA A 81 -10.94 -11.73 -0.69
C ALA A 81 -10.69 -10.72 -1.83
N GLN A 82 -11.77 -10.16 -2.37
CA GLN A 82 -11.68 -9.17 -3.46
C GLN A 82 -10.99 -7.89 -3.00
N VAL A 83 -11.38 -7.33 -1.85
CA VAL A 83 -10.89 -6.03 -1.37
C VAL A 83 -9.39 -6.06 -1.07
N ASP A 84 -8.88 -7.16 -0.50
CA ASP A 84 -7.44 -7.31 -0.24
C ASP A 84 -6.64 -7.36 -1.56
N ALA A 85 -7.17 -8.05 -2.57
CA ALA A 85 -6.56 -8.07 -3.90
C ALA A 85 -6.61 -6.67 -4.55
N GLN A 86 -7.68 -5.91 -4.36
CA GLN A 86 -7.77 -4.53 -4.83
C GLN A 86 -6.73 -3.63 -4.15
N HIS A 87 -6.53 -3.78 -2.84
CA HIS A 87 -5.51 -3.06 -2.08
C HIS A 87 -4.09 -3.35 -2.61
N LEU A 88 -3.74 -4.62 -2.79
CA LEU A 88 -2.41 -5.01 -3.28
C LEU A 88 -2.18 -4.65 -4.74
N ASP A 89 -3.19 -4.76 -5.60
CA ASP A 89 -3.09 -4.31 -6.99
C ASP A 89 -2.94 -2.78 -7.07
N SER A 90 -3.64 -2.03 -6.21
CA SER A 90 -3.48 -0.57 -6.11
C SER A 90 -2.08 -0.20 -5.63
N ALA A 91 -1.54 -0.94 -4.65
CA ALA A 91 -0.17 -0.75 -4.17
C ALA A 91 0.86 -0.96 -5.28
N ALA A 92 0.73 -2.06 -6.04
CA ALA A 92 1.62 -2.37 -7.16
C ALA A 92 1.57 -1.28 -8.23
N LYS A 93 0.37 -0.84 -8.61
CA LYS A 93 0.18 0.23 -9.61
C LYS A 93 0.72 1.58 -9.15
N ALA A 94 0.68 1.85 -7.84
CA ALA A 94 1.27 3.05 -7.25
C ALA A 94 2.80 2.96 -7.10
N GLY A 95 3.43 1.83 -7.50
CA GLY A 95 4.86 1.60 -7.34
C GLY A 95 5.28 1.38 -5.88
N CYS A 96 4.35 1.05 -4.99
CA CYS A 96 4.67 0.73 -3.60
C CYS A 96 5.39 -0.62 -3.55
N THR A 97 6.49 -0.69 -2.81
CA THR A 97 7.27 -1.92 -2.60
C THR A 97 7.03 -2.53 -1.22
N VAL A 98 6.33 -1.81 -0.35
CA VAL A 98 5.95 -2.25 1.00
C VAL A 98 4.45 -2.06 1.21
N PHE A 99 3.83 -3.06 1.84
CA PHE A 99 2.43 -3.02 2.25
C PHE A 99 2.32 -3.21 3.76
N LEU A 100 1.78 -2.21 4.46
CA LEU A 100 1.56 -2.29 5.90
C LEU A 100 0.16 -2.80 6.18
N THR A 101 0.09 -3.81 7.03
CA THR A 101 -1.18 -4.37 7.51
C THR A 101 -1.16 -4.58 9.00
N SER A 102 -2.31 -4.46 9.66
CA SER A 102 -2.50 -4.98 11.03
C SER A 102 -3.16 -6.36 11.04
N ASP A 103 -3.52 -6.90 9.87
CA ASP A 103 -4.12 -8.21 9.74
C ASP A 103 -3.04 -9.31 9.86
N LYS A 104 -3.22 -10.21 10.83
CA LYS A 104 -2.34 -11.37 11.04
C LYS A 104 -2.73 -12.58 10.22
N THR A 105 -3.91 -12.59 9.60
CA THR A 105 -4.43 -13.79 8.95
C THR A 105 -4.14 -13.78 7.46
N ASP A 106 -4.97 -13.16 6.64
CA ASP A 106 -5.06 -13.55 5.23
C ASP A 106 -3.95 -12.96 4.37
N ILE A 107 -3.60 -11.70 4.61
CA ILE A 107 -2.52 -11.03 3.91
C ILE A 107 -1.16 -11.47 4.49
N TRP A 108 -1.02 -11.45 5.81
CA TRP A 108 0.26 -11.75 6.47
C TRP A 108 0.71 -13.21 6.28
N SER A 109 -0.21 -14.18 6.36
CA SER A 109 0.13 -15.60 6.15
C SER A 109 0.61 -15.90 4.73
N LYS A 110 0.22 -15.06 3.75
CA LYS A 110 0.56 -15.20 2.33
C LYS A 110 1.66 -14.23 1.87
N ARG A 111 2.31 -13.52 2.78
CA ARG A 111 3.30 -12.45 2.50
C ARG A 111 4.40 -12.84 1.50
N ASP A 112 4.93 -14.06 1.60
CA ASP A 112 6.03 -14.49 0.73
C ASP A 112 5.53 -14.74 -0.71
N ALA A 113 4.32 -15.30 -0.85
CA ALA A 113 3.66 -15.46 -2.14
C ALA A 113 3.26 -14.11 -2.75
N ILE A 114 2.82 -13.15 -1.93
CA ILE A 114 2.54 -11.78 -2.35
C ILE A 114 3.83 -11.10 -2.84
N GLN A 115 4.93 -11.23 -2.11
CA GLN A 115 6.22 -10.66 -2.50
C GLN A 115 6.71 -11.24 -3.83
N ALA A 116 6.60 -12.56 -4.02
CA ALA A 116 6.96 -13.20 -5.29
C ALA A 116 6.09 -12.74 -6.47
N LEU A 117 4.79 -12.54 -6.24
CA LEU A 117 3.82 -12.22 -7.28
C LEU A 117 3.81 -10.74 -7.67
N ALA A 118 3.88 -9.83 -6.70
CA ALA A 118 3.69 -8.40 -6.90
C ALA A 118 4.94 -7.56 -6.60
N ASN A 119 6.03 -8.18 -6.15
CA ASN A 119 7.23 -7.50 -5.65
C ASN A 119 6.92 -6.53 -4.48
N ILE A 120 5.96 -6.92 -3.64
CA ILE A 120 5.52 -6.16 -2.47
C ILE A 120 5.86 -6.94 -1.20
N ARG A 121 6.69 -6.34 -0.35
CA ARG A 121 6.95 -6.88 0.99
C ARG A 121 5.83 -6.46 1.94
N VAL A 122 5.10 -7.45 2.46
CA VAL A 122 4.08 -7.21 3.49
C VAL A 122 4.76 -7.11 4.86
N LEU A 123 4.42 -6.07 5.63
CA LEU A 123 4.87 -5.89 7.01
C LEU A 123 3.67 -5.83 7.95
N HIS A 124 3.68 -6.66 8.98
CA HIS A 124 2.64 -6.68 9.99
C HIS A 124 2.94 -5.67 11.11
N MET A 125 2.07 -4.67 11.29
CA MET A 125 2.17 -3.63 12.29
C MET A 125 1.45 -4.01 13.60
N PRO A 126 2.02 -3.70 14.77
CA PRO A 126 3.25 -2.93 15.01
C PRO A 126 4.55 -3.77 15.01
N SER A 127 4.47 -5.09 14.85
CA SER A 127 5.60 -6.01 15.04
C SER A 127 6.82 -5.72 14.14
N GLU A 128 6.59 -5.23 12.92
CA GLU A 128 7.64 -4.98 11.92
C GLU A 128 8.07 -3.49 11.84
N LEU A 129 7.82 -2.69 12.87
CA LEU A 129 8.21 -1.27 12.88
C LEU A 129 9.73 -1.06 12.70
N VAL A 130 10.54 -1.91 13.33
CA VAL A 130 12.01 -1.83 13.20
C VAL A 130 12.43 -2.11 11.75
N THR A 131 11.87 -3.17 11.14
CA THR A 131 12.08 -3.53 9.74
C THR A 131 11.69 -2.38 8.80
N LEU A 132 10.55 -1.73 9.04
CA LEU A 132 10.10 -0.58 8.26
C LEU A 132 11.11 0.58 8.35
N GLY A 133 11.61 0.89 9.55
CA GLY A 133 12.62 1.94 9.76
C GLY A 133 13.89 1.67 8.95
N GLN A 134 14.41 0.44 9.02
CA GLN A 134 15.60 0.02 8.27
C GLN A 134 15.40 0.14 6.75
N LEU A 135 14.25 -0.29 6.23
CA LEU A 135 13.93 -0.17 4.81
C LEU A 135 13.79 1.29 4.37
N ALA A 136 13.17 2.14 5.20
CA ALA A 136 13.02 3.55 4.90
C ALA A 136 14.37 4.28 4.83
N GLN A 137 15.31 3.91 5.71
CA GLN A 137 16.68 4.45 5.71
C GLN A 137 17.48 3.95 4.49
N ALA A 138 17.44 2.66 4.19
CA ALA A 138 18.13 2.10 3.02
C ALA A 138 17.59 2.66 1.69
N GLY A 139 16.28 2.97 1.63
CA GLY A 139 15.65 3.57 0.46
C GLY A 139 16.03 5.04 0.19
N VAL A 140 16.75 5.70 1.10
CA VAL A 140 17.28 7.06 0.93
C VAL A 140 18.73 7.03 0.41
N ASP A 141 19.46 5.94 0.64
CA ASP A 141 20.90 5.82 0.33
C ASP A 141 21.21 5.48 -1.15
N VAL A 142 20.20 5.47 -2.02
CA VAL A 142 20.34 5.25 -3.48
C VAL A 142 20.32 6.56 -4.26
N GLY A 143 20.94 7.61 -3.72
CA GLY A 143 21.38 8.77 -4.49
C GLY A 143 22.79 8.49 -5.02
N PRO A 144 23.11 8.79 -6.29
CA PRO A 144 24.46 8.53 -6.80
C PRO A 144 25.49 9.33 -5.99
N PRO A 145 26.71 8.82 -5.78
CA PRO A 145 27.80 9.68 -5.37
C PRO A 145 28.00 10.70 -6.47
N THR A 146 27.78 11.98 -6.16
CA THR A 146 28.26 13.09 -7.00
C THR A 146 29.79 13.01 -7.00
N GLU A 147 30.35 12.48 -8.08
CA GLU A 147 31.71 12.82 -8.53
C GLU A 147 31.72 14.18 -9.23
#